data_AF-A0A2N3T174-F1
#
_entry.id   AF-A0A2N3T174-F1
#
_cell.length_a   1.000
_cell.length_b   1.000
_cell.length_c   1.000
_cell.angle_alpha   90.00
_cell.angle_beta   90.00
_cell.angle_gamma   90.00
#
_symmetry.space_group_name_H-M   'P 1'
#
loop_
_entity.id
_entity.type
_entity.pdbx_description
1 polymer ?
#
loop_
_entity_poly.entity_id
_entity_poly.type
_entity_poly.pdbx_seq_one_letter_code
_entity_poly.pdbx_strand_id
1 'polypeptide(L)'
;MFCYQNYRNNLQIMKTIFCTLLGILLLSAATAQVNKKQLDREAIKKMCGCYEVTFKYTETFAPEIDYEKKLDYSAAALEWAQLIVDQDDKLSIQHLLVVHDTTVIKHWRQDWLYENRNVFYYNKDNSWIFKEMEKSNIKGQWTQKVYQVDDSPRYSGSATWIHADGKTYWENKTDSPLPRREYTKRKDYNVMLRGNRQELTDYGWLHEQDNDKIIRKEGEEDVLLAQEKGYNTYKKIDDSRCKLAQDWWKENNKLWEKVRTVWTDVYNRKGSLTMQKAVDKQPLFMHFYSLDNSSSTDDIKSIIDKFIVN
;
A
#
# COMPACT_ATOMS: atom_id res chain seq x y z
N MET A 1 20.46 -66.34 -3.83
CA MET A 1 19.18 -65.68 -4.24
C MET A 1 18.54 -64.90 -3.08
N PHE A 2 18.46 -65.45 -1.86
CA PHE A 2 17.85 -64.80 -0.69
C PHE A 2 18.43 -63.43 -0.27
N CYS A 3 19.75 -63.23 -0.31
CA CYS A 3 20.37 -61.93 0.06
C CYS A 3 19.96 -60.77 -0.87
N TYR A 4 19.81 -61.03 -2.17
CA TYR A 4 19.48 -60.00 -3.16
C TYR A 4 18.01 -59.57 -3.09
N GLN A 5 17.12 -60.51 -2.74
CA GLN A 5 15.70 -60.24 -2.50
C GLN A 5 15.50 -59.36 -1.26
N ASN A 6 16.21 -59.63 -0.16
CA ASN A 6 16.18 -58.82 1.06
C ASN A 6 16.72 -57.41 0.82
N TYR A 7 17.78 -57.25 0.04
CA TYR A 7 18.32 -55.93 -0.30
C TYR A 7 17.32 -55.10 -1.13
N ARG A 8 16.67 -55.71 -2.14
CA ARG A 8 15.60 -55.04 -2.92
C ARG A 8 14.40 -54.66 -2.05
N ASN A 9 13.95 -55.55 -1.17
CA ASN A 9 12.84 -55.27 -0.25
C ASN A 9 13.18 -54.13 0.71
N ASN A 10 14.38 -54.14 1.31
CA ASN A 10 14.85 -53.06 2.18
C ASN A 10 14.98 -51.73 1.43
N LEU A 11 15.48 -51.75 0.19
CA LEU A 11 15.57 -50.56 -0.65
C LEU A 11 14.17 -50.02 -1.02
N GLN A 12 13.20 -50.90 -1.25
CA GLN A 12 11.81 -50.52 -1.54
C GLN A 12 11.12 -49.94 -0.31
N ILE A 13 11.30 -50.54 0.87
CA ILE A 13 10.80 -50.03 2.16
C ILE A 13 11.42 -48.65 2.45
N MET A 14 12.74 -48.49 2.26
CA MET A 14 13.42 -47.22 2.48
C MET A 14 12.95 -46.12 1.52
N LYS A 15 12.69 -46.46 0.25
CA LYS A 15 12.07 -45.53 -0.72
C LYS A 15 10.65 -45.15 -0.30
N THR A 16 9.84 -46.10 0.16
CA THR A 16 8.48 -45.82 0.65
C THR A 16 8.53 -44.90 1.87
N ILE A 17 9.37 -45.18 2.86
CA ILE A 17 9.55 -44.33 4.04
C ILE A 17 10.00 -42.92 3.65
N PHE A 18 10.98 -42.78 2.75
CA PHE A 18 11.45 -41.49 2.26
C PHE A 18 10.34 -40.69 1.56
N CYS A 19 9.59 -41.33 0.65
CA CYS A 19 8.46 -40.69 -0.04
C CYS A 19 7.34 -40.28 0.94
N THR A 20 7.03 -41.11 1.94
CA THR A 20 6.04 -40.79 2.96
C THR A 20 6.47 -39.62 3.84
N LEU A 21 7.73 -39.61 4.31
CA LEU A 21 8.28 -38.49 5.09
C LEU A 21 8.31 -37.19 4.28
N LEU A 22 8.72 -37.27 3.01
CA LEU A 22 8.70 -36.12 2.11
C LEU A 22 7.26 -35.62 1.88
N GLY A 23 6.30 -36.53 1.71
CA GLY A 23 4.88 -36.18 1.60
C GLY A 23 4.35 -35.46 2.83
N ILE A 24 4.62 -35.98 4.04
CA ILE A 24 4.23 -35.36 5.32
C ILE A 24 4.87 -33.98 5.47
N LEU A 25 6.16 -33.83 5.12
CA LEU A 25 6.86 -32.55 5.19
C LEU A 25 6.21 -31.51 4.25
N LEU A 26 5.91 -31.90 3.01
CA LEU A 26 5.25 -31.03 2.03
C LEU A 26 3.84 -30.61 2.48
N LEU A 27 3.07 -31.55 3.04
CA LEU A 27 1.75 -31.27 3.62
C LEU A 27 1.84 -30.26 4.78
N SER A 28 2.78 -30.47 5.71
CA SER A 28 2.95 -29.58 6.86
C SER A 28 3.35 -28.15 6.44
N ALA A 29 4.28 -28.01 5.49
CA ALA A 29 4.67 -26.72 4.94
C ALA A 29 3.50 -25.99 4.23
N ALA A 30 2.69 -26.73 3.47
CA ALA A 30 1.51 -26.17 2.82
C ALA A 30 0.48 -25.67 3.84
N THR A 31 0.18 -26.45 4.88
CA THR A 31 -0.75 -26.03 5.94
C THR A 31 -0.26 -24.80 6.72
N ALA A 32 1.05 -24.73 7.01
CA ALA A 32 1.63 -23.57 7.68
C ALA A 32 1.49 -22.30 6.85
N GLN A 33 1.70 -22.38 5.52
CA GLN A 33 1.57 -21.22 4.64
C GLN A 33 0.11 -20.76 4.48
N VAL A 34 -0.85 -21.69 4.39
CA VAL A 34 -2.29 -21.36 4.38
C VAL A 34 -2.70 -20.66 5.68
N ASN A 35 -2.28 -21.20 6.83
CA ASN A 35 -2.55 -20.60 8.13
C ASN A 35 -1.94 -19.19 8.23
N LYS A 36 -0.71 -19.02 7.76
CA LYS A 36 -0.06 -17.71 7.74
C LYS A 36 -0.83 -16.72 6.86
N LYS A 37 -1.18 -17.08 5.63
CA LYS A 37 -1.95 -16.20 4.73
C LYS A 37 -3.26 -15.74 5.38
N GLN A 38 -3.94 -16.64 6.10
CA GLN A 38 -5.17 -16.29 6.82
C GLN A 38 -4.90 -15.28 7.95
N LEU A 39 -3.83 -15.46 8.74
CA LEU A 39 -3.40 -14.49 9.76
C LEU A 39 -3.08 -13.12 9.14
N ASP A 40 -2.38 -13.10 8.00
CA ASP A 40 -2.06 -11.87 7.27
C ASP A 40 -3.35 -11.14 6.84
N ARG A 41 -4.33 -11.87 6.28
CA ARG A 41 -5.64 -11.31 5.88
C ARG A 41 -6.39 -10.72 7.05
N GLU A 42 -6.44 -11.44 8.17
CA GLU A 42 -7.07 -10.96 9.40
C GLU A 42 -6.38 -9.72 9.94
N ALA A 43 -5.05 -9.65 9.84
CA ALA A 43 -4.30 -8.48 10.27
C ALA A 43 -4.64 -7.24 9.43
N ILE A 44 -4.69 -7.38 8.10
CA ILE A 44 -5.12 -6.32 7.19
C ILE A 44 -6.57 -5.87 7.50
N LYS A 45 -7.50 -6.81 7.69
CA LYS A 45 -8.90 -6.49 8.00
C LYS A 45 -9.07 -5.80 9.35
N LYS A 46 -8.20 -6.08 10.33
CA LYS A 46 -8.22 -5.39 11.63
C LYS A 46 -7.89 -3.90 11.53
N MET A 47 -7.32 -3.45 10.42
CA MET A 47 -7.12 -2.01 10.14
C MET A 47 -8.41 -1.28 9.75
N CYS A 48 -9.51 -1.98 9.51
CA CYS A 48 -10.82 -1.37 9.20
C CYS A 48 -11.54 -0.87 10.47
N GLY A 49 -12.41 0.13 10.30
CA GLY A 49 -13.20 0.74 11.37
C GLY A 49 -13.03 2.27 11.46
N CYS A 50 -13.52 2.85 12.54
CA CYS A 50 -13.40 4.28 12.82
C CYS A 50 -12.20 4.59 13.74
N TYR A 51 -11.44 5.62 13.38
CA TYR A 51 -10.20 5.98 14.06
C TYR A 51 -10.08 7.48 14.35
N GLU A 52 -9.59 7.81 15.54
CA GLU A 52 -8.88 9.07 15.76
C GLU A 52 -7.44 8.90 15.28
N VAL A 53 -7.12 9.58 14.18
CA VAL A 53 -5.82 9.50 13.54
C VAL A 53 -4.99 10.69 13.97
N THR A 54 -3.73 10.45 14.37
CA THR A 54 -2.74 11.51 14.52
C THR A 54 -1.59 11.29 13.54
N PHE A 55 -1.03 12.38 13.04
CA PHE A 55 0.05 12.41 12.07
C PHE A 55 1.19 13.21 12.67
N LYS A 56 2.31 12.57 13.02
CA LYS A 56 3.48 13.25 13.60
C LYS A 56 4.72 12.98 12.77
N TYR A 57 5.45 14.02 12.41
CA TYR A 57 6.66 13.89 11.58
C TYR A 57 7.75 14.81 12.11
N THR A 58 8.97 14.29 12.20
CA THR A 58 10.16 15.02 12.63
C THR A 58 11.38 14.59 11.83
N GLU A 59 12.23 15.53 11.42
CA GLU A 59 13.50 15.23 10.76
C GLU A 59 14.54 14.78 11.81
N THR A 60 15.20 13.64 11.56
CA THR A 60 16.02 12.95 12.57
C THR A 60 17.51 13.08 12.30
N PHE A 61 17.99 12.66 11.14
CA PHE A 61 19.40 12.70 10.78
C PHE A 61 19.57 13.38 9.43
N ALA A 62 20.68 14.09 9.25
CA ALA A 62 21.05 14.65 7.95
C ALA A 62 22.55 14.44 7.75
N PRO A 63 23.02 14.14 6.52
CA PRO A 63 24.44 13.97 6.25
C PRO A 63 25.24 15.26 6.43
N GLU A 64 24.67 16.39 6.02
CA GLU A 64 25.33 17.69 6.07
C GLU A 64 25.25 18.30 7.47
N ILE A 65 26.41 18.77 7.98
CA ILE A 65 26.55 19.28 9.35
C ILE A 65 25.80 20.60 9.57
N ASP A 66 25.62 21.39 8.52
CA ASP A 66 24.93 22.68 8.52
C ASP A 66 23.46 22.57 8.09
N TYR A 67 22.94 21.35 7.89
CA TYR A 67 21.53 21.16 7.57
C TYR A 67 20.61 21.56 8.73
N GLU A 68 19.85 22.63 8.52
CA GLU A 68 18.78 23.04 9.42
C GLU A 68 17.50 22.24 9.17
N LYS A 69 17.23 21.32 10.11
CA LYS A 69 15.99 20.54 10.17
C LYS A 69 14.75 21.41 10.14
N LYS A 70 13.73 20.96 9.42
CA LYS A 70 12.44 21.64 9.41
C LYS A 70 11.63 21.32 10.66
N LEU A 71 10.74 22.25 10.99
CA LEU A 71 9.85 22.13 12.14
C LEU A 71 9.02 20.86 12.07
N ASP A 72 8.79 20.28 13.25
CA ASP A 72 7.91 19.15 13.41
C ASP A 72 6.52 19.44 12.85
N TYR A 73 5.91 18.43 12.24
CA TYR A 73 4.55 18.49 11.75
C TYR A 73 3.64 17.64 12.63
N SER A 74 2.51 18.21 13.01
CA SER A 74 1.44 17.52 13.72
C SER A 74 0.08 17.83 13.08
N ALA A 75 -0.74 16.81 12.89
CA ALA A 75 -2.14 16.95 12.52
C ALA A 75 -2.96 15.81 13.13
N ALA A 76 -4.27 15.99 13.22
CA ALA A 76 -5.20 14.95 13.62
C ALA A 76 -6.46 15.00 12.78
N ALA A 77 -7.13 13.87 12.63
CA ALA A 77 -8.40 13.77 11.93
C ALA A 77 -9.20 12.55 12.40
N LEU A 78 -10.50 12.57 12.13
CA LEU A 78 -11.34 11.39 12.23
C LEU A 78 -11.31 10.66 10.88
N GLU A 79 -11.04 9.35 10.87
CA GLU A 79 -10.96 8.57 9.63
C GLU A 79 -11.78 7.27 9.71
N TRP A 80 -12.58 7.02 8.68
CA TRP A 80 -13.24 5.76 8.43
C TRP A 80 -12.43 4.92 7.44
N ALA A 81 -12.01 3.73 7.85
CA ALA A 81 -11.36 2.74 6.98
C ALA A 81 -12.36 1.65 6.57
N GLN A 82 -12.93 1.79 5.38
CA GLN A 82 -13.93 0.91 4.81
C GLN A 82 -13.28 -0.24 4.05
N LEU A 83 -13.62 -1.49 4.40
CA LEU A 83 -13.31 -2.64 3.54
C LEU A 83 -14.22 -2.61 2.30
N ILE A 84 -13.63 -2.53 1.10
CA ILE A 84 -14.37 -2.41 -0.17
C ILE A 84 -14.17 -3.60 -1.11
N VAL A 85 -13.13 -4.41 -0.88
CA VAL A 85 -12.93 -5.71 -1.54
C VAL A 85 -12.45 -6.70 -0.50
N ASP A 86 -13.09 -7.88 -0.48
CA ASP A 86 -12.73 -9.01 0.37
C ASP A 86 -12.69 -10.29 -0.46
N GLN A 87 -11.52 -10.59 -1.04
CA GLN A 87 -11.23 -11.81 -1.78
C GLN A 87 -10.06 -12.54 -1.11
N ASP A 88 -9.79 -13.77 -1.54
CA ASP A 88 -8.73 -14.59 -0.93
C ASP A 88 -7.33 -13.98 -1.15
N ASP A 89 -7.05 -13.53 -2.37
CA ASP A 89 -5.75 -12.93 -2.75
C ASP A 89 -5.77 -11.40 -2.84
N LYS A 90 -6.91 -10.77 -2.52
CA LYS A 90 -7.09 -9.32 -2.68
C LYS A 90 -7.98 -8.74 -1.59
N LEU A 91 -7.44 -7.78 -0.86
CA LEU A 91 -8.20 -6.90 0.04
C LEU A 91 -8.03 -5.46 -0.43
N SER A 92 -9.04 -4.63 -0.23
CA SER A 92 -8.94 -3.19 -0.53
C SER A 92 -9.66 -2.39 0.53
N ILE A 93 -8.97 -1.38 1.06
CA ILE A 93 -9.47 -0.52 2.13
C ILE A 93 -9.49 0.92 1.61
N GLN A 94 -10.67 1.53 1.65
CA GLN A 94 -10.87 2.94 1.36
C GLN A 94 -10.87 3.75 2.65
N HIS A 95 -9.99 4.75 2.72
CA HIS A 95 -9.92 5.68 3.84
C HIS A 95 -10.68 6.97 3.53
N LEU A 96 -11.57 7.38 4.43
CA LEU A 96 -12.40 8.57 4.31
C LEU A 96 -12.19 9.44 5.55
N LEU A 97 -11.66 10.65 5.36
CA LEU A 97 -11.50 11.62 6.44
C LEU A 97 -12.82 12.37 6.67
N VAL A 98 -13.14 12.62 7.93
CA VAL A 98 -14.16 13.58 8.34
C VAL A 98 -13.47 14.82 8.89
N VAL A 99 -13.73 15.96 8.24
CA VAL A 99 -13.15 17.25 8.57
C VAL A 99 -14.24 18.19 9.07
N HIS A 100 -14.01 18.85 10.21
CA HIS A 100 -14.96 19.75 10.87
C HIS A 100 -16.36 19.15 11.05
N ASP A 101 -16.44 17.83 11.30
CA ASP A 101 -17.67 17.06 11.51
C ASP A 101 -18.73 17.15 10.40
N THR A 102 -18.37 17.71 9.24
CA THR A 102 -19.34 18.10 8.19
C THR A 102 -18.89 17.69 6.79
N THR A 103 -17.59 17.58 6.56
CA THR A 103 -17.04 17.34 5.22
C THR A 103 -16.36 15.98 5.17
N VAL A 104 -16.74 15.14 4.22
CA VAL A 104 -16.06 13.87 3.93
C VAL A 104 -15.07 14.06 2.79
N ILE A 105 -13.83 13.66 3.02
CA ILE A 105 -12.78 13.63 1.99
C ILE A 105 -12.41 12.17 1.75
N LYS A 106 -12.59 11.68 0.51
CA LYS A 106 -11.98 10.42 0.09
C LYS A 106 -10.46 10.59 0.07
N HIS A 107 -9.79 10.07 1.09
CA HIS A 107 -8.41 10.47 1.41
C HIS A 107 -7.37 9.63 0.66
N TRP A 108 -7.37 8.32 0.85
CA TRP A 108 -6.46 7.41 0.16
C TRP A 108 -7.05 6.01 0.12
N ARG A 109 -6.53 5.18 -0.77
CA ARG A 109 -6.91 3.77 -0.87
C ARG A 109 -5.66 2.91 -0.77
N GLN A 110 -5.79 1.79 -0.09
CA GLN A 110 -4.77 0.75 -0.10
C GLN A 110 -5.36 -0.56 -0.60
N ASP A 111 -4.77 -1.09 -1.66
CA ASP A 111 -5.02 -2.46 -2.09
C ASP A 111 -3.90 -3.35 -1.56
N TRP A 112 -4.28 -4.51 -1.07
CA TRP A 112 -3.39 -5.57 -0.61
C TRP A 112 -3.57 -6.77 -1.52
N LEU A 113 -2.50 -7.16 -2.21
CA LEU A 113 -2.52 -8.27 -3.16
C LEU A 113 -1.49 -9.33 -2.76
N TYR A 114 -1.95 -10.55 -2.51
CA TYR A 114 -1.10 -11.68 -2.14
C TYR A 114 -0.31 -12.18 -3.36
N GLU A 115 1.00 -12.39 -3.20
CA GLU A 115 1.90 -12.88 -4.25
C GLU A 115 1.71 -12.15 -5.59
N ASN A 116 1.51 -10.83 -5.53
CA ASN A 116 1.26 -10.01 -6.70
C ASN A 116 2.54 -9.76 -7.50
N ARG A 117 2.46 -9.98 -8.81
CA ARG A 117 3.58 -9.81 -9.73
C ARG A 117 3.63 -8.42 -10.37
N ASN A 118 2.50 -7.73 -10.47
CA ASN A 118 2.43 -6.46 -11.19
C ASN A 118 2.54 -5.30 -10.21
N VAL A 119 3.69 -4.64 -10.15
CA VAL A 119 3.96 -3.52 -9.23
C VAL A 119 4.27 -2.24 -10.00
N PHE A 120 4.10 -1.09 -9.34
CA PHE A 120 4.56 0.19 -9.85
C PHE A 120 5.36 0.92 -8.77
N TYR A 121 6.51 1.48 -9.15
CA TYR A 121 7.35 2.26 -8.26
C TYR A 121 7.37 3.71 -8.73
N TYR A 122 7.24 4.63 -7.78
CA TYR A 122 7.42 6.04 -8.10
C TYR A 122 8.87 6.27 -8.53
N ASN A 123 9.08 7.03 -9.60
CA ASN A 123 10.42 7.42 -10.03
C ASN A 123 10.76 8.84 -9.54
N LYS A 124 10.23 9.85 -10.23
CA LYS A 124 10.28 11.29 -9.91
C LYS A 124 9.29 12.03 -10.82
N ASP A 125 9.06 13.31 -10.59
CA ASP A 125 8.32 14.19 -11.51
C ASP A 125 6.94 13.66 -11.96
N ASN A 126 6.21 13.05 -11.03
CA ASN A 126 4.88 12.48 -11.28
C ASN A 126 4.91 11.35 -12.33
N SER A 127 5.97 10.54 -12.26
CA SER A 127 6.19 9.38 -13.12
C SER A 127 6.38 8.10 -12.30
N TRP A 128 5.87 6.98 -12.82
CA TRP A 128 5.96 5.64 -12.24
C TRP A 128 6.50 4.65 -13.26
N ILE A 129 7.24 3.65 -12.77
CA ILE A 129 7.76 2.53 -13.55
C ILE A 129 6.99 1.28 -13.16
N PHE A 130 6.40 0.62 -14.15
CA PHE A 130 5.68 -0.64 -13.99
C PHE A 130 6.65 -1.80 -14.17
N LYS A 131 6.61 -2.75 -13.23
CA LYS A 131 7.50 -3.90 -13.22
C LYS A 131 6.72 -5.17 -12.94
N GLU A 132 7.10 -6.22 -13.67
CA GLU A 132 6.67 -7.59 -13.37
C GLU A 132 7.71 -8.25 -12.47
N MET A 133 7.27 -8.80 -11.33
CA MET A 133 8.11 -9.45 -10.35
C MET A 133 8.21 -10.96 -10.60
N GLU A 134 9.38 -11.50 -10.34
CA GLU A 134 9.61 -12.94 -10.34
C GLU A 134 8.85 -13.63 -9.21
N LYS A 135 8.20 -14.77 -9.52
CA LYS A 135 7.37 -15.50 -8.55
C LYS A 135 8.14 -15.92 -7.29
N SER A 136 9.42 -16.23 -7.43
CA SER A 136 10.29 -16.59 -6.31
C SER A 136 10.48 -15.46 -5.30
N ASN A 137 10.44 -14.21 -5.75
CA ASN A 137 10.76 -13.03 -4.91
C ASN A 137 9.55 -12.52 -4.11
N ILE A 138 8.35 -12.97 -4.46
CA ILE A 138 7.07 -12.47 -3.93
C ILE A 138 6.28 -13.55 -3.20
N LYS A 139 6.80 -14.79 -3.13
CA LYS A 139 6.16 -15.90 -2.42
C LYS A 139 5.90 -15.54 -0.95
N GLY A 140 4.67 -15.73 -0.49
CA GLY A 140 4.26 -15.42 0.88
C GLY A 140 4.23 -13.92 1.22
N GLN A 141 4.37 -13.03 0.24
CA GLN A 141 4.32 -11.59 0.44
C GLN A 141 2.96 -11.01 0.08
N TRP A 142 2.63 -9.90 0.72
CA TRP A 142 1.55 -9.02 0.32
C TRP A 142 2.13 -7.74 -0.28
N THR A 143 1.69 -7.40 -1.49
CA THR A 143 1.93 -6.09 -2.08
C THR A 143 0.88 -5.11 -1.57
N GLN A 144 1.30 -4.02 -0.93
CA GLN A 144 0.47 -2.85 -0.72
C GLN A 144 0.61 -1.91 -1.93
N LYS A 145 -0.50 -1.56 -2.57
CA LYS A 145 -0.59 -0.46 -3.55
C LYS A 145 -1.38 0.68 -2.94
N VAL A 146 -0.75 1.85 -2.84
CA VAL A 146 -1.35 3.06 -2.29
C VAL A 146 -1.75 4.00 -3.42
N TYR A 147 -2.97 4.51 -3.35
CA TYR A 147 -3.54 5.44 -4.32
C TYR A 147 -3.95 6.75 -3.67
N GLN A 148 -3.98 7.81 -4.46
CA GLN A 148 -4.35 9.16 -4.01
C GLN A 148 -5.87 9.33 -3.88
N VAL A 149 -6.30 10.55 -3.54
CA VAL A 149 -7.71 10.93 -3.38
C VAL A 149 -8.55 10.57 -4.62
N ASP A 150 -7.97 10.72 -5.81
CA ASP A 150 -8.56 10.45 -7.13
C ASP A 150 -8.25 9.04 -7.68
N ASP A 151 -7.73 8.14 -6.84
CA ASP A 151 -7.31 6.77 -7.21
C ASP A 151 -6.11 6.66 -8.20
N SER A 152 -5.46 7.77 -8.57
CA SER A 152 -4.15 7.75 -9.25
C SER A 152 -3.07 7.07 -8.40
N PRO A 153 -2.01 6.51 -9.01
CA PRO A 153 -1.00 5.78 -8.27
C PRO A 153 -0.24 6.73 -7.34
N ARG A 154 0.12 6.23 -6.16
CA ARG A 154 1.04 6.92 -5.25
C ARG A 154 2.34 6.17 -5.15
N TYR A 155 2.31 4.98 -4.57
CA TYR A 155 3.46 4.05 -4.50
C TYR A 155 2.96 2.63 -4.29
N SER A 156 3.84 1.64 -4.50
CA SER A 156 3.57 0.27 -4.10
C SER A 156 4.80 -0.41 -3.54
N GLY A 157 4.60 -1.42 -2.70
CA GLY A 157 5.69 -2.20 -2.13
C GLY A 157 5.21 -3.56 -1.67
N SER A 158 6.12 -4.53 -1.61
CA SER A 158 5.81 -5.91 -1.26
C SER A 158 6.72 -6.39 -0.14
N ALA A 159 6.11 -7.04 0.85
CA ALA A 159 6.80 -7.64 1.99
C ALA A 159 5.91 -8.70 2.65
N THR A 160 6.46 -9.42 3.63
CA THR A 160 5.74 -10.43 4.40
C THR A 160 5.23 -9.83 5.72
N TRP A 161 4.00 -10.18 6.11
CA TRP A 161 3.53 -9.93 7.48
C TRP A 161 4.27 -10.83 8.47
N ILE A 162 4.73 -10.25 9.57
CA ILE A 162 5.41 -10.94 10.66
C ILE A 162 4.47 -11.05 11.85
N HIS A 163 4.33 -12.26 12.39
CA HIS A 163 3.56 -12.56 13.59
C HIS A 163 4.47 -13.29 14.58
N ALA A 164 5.16 -12.53 15.42
CA ALA A 164 6.16 -13.06 16.35
C ALA A 164 6.25 -12.17 17.59
N ASP A 165 6.56 -12.78 18.73
CA ASP A 165 6.84 -12.07 20.00
C ASP A 165 5.74 -11.07 20.40
N GLY A 166 4.47 -11.45 20.18
CA GLY A 166 3.31 -10.62 20.48
C GLY A 166 3.09 -9.45 19.51
N LYS A 167 3.91 -9.31 18.47
CA LYS A 167 3.80 -8.27 17.44
C LYS A 167 3.20 -8.83 16.16
N THR A 168 2.42 -8.00 15.48
CA THR A 168 1.89 -8.28 14.14
C THR A 168 2.12 -7.07 13.26
N TYR A 169 3.05 -7.15 12.32
CA TYR A 169 3.40 -6.02 11.46
C TYR A 169 3.79 -6.42 10.04
N TRP A 170 3.62 -5.49 9.11
CA TRP A 170 4.14 -5.55 7.75
C TRP A 170 5.06 -4.37 7.52
N GLU A 171 6.22 -4.62 6.93
CA GLU A 171 7.25 -3.59 6.78
C GLU A 171 7.95 -3.66 5.43
N ASN A 172 8.05 -2.52 4.74
CA ASN A 172 8.71 -2.41 3.45
C ASN A 172 9.42 -1.06 3.31
N LYS A 173 10.27 -0.93 2.30
CA LYS A 173 10.81 0.36 1.84
C LYS A 173 10.48 0.56 0.35
N THR A 174 10.00 1.74 -0.04
CA THR A 174 9.67 2.04 -1.44
C THR A 174 9.69 3.54 -1.73
N ASP A 175 10.05 3.90 -2.96
CA ASP A 175 9.94 5.27 -3.46
C ASP A 175 8.48 5.72 -3.53
N SER A 176 8.28 7.00 -3.21
CA SER A 176 6.98 7.64 -3.17
C SER A 176 7.08 9.14 -3.51
N PRO A 177 5.99 9.75 -4.00
CA PRO A 177 5.92 11.19 -4.19
C PRO A 177 5.92 11.92 -2.85
N LEU A 178 6.32 13.19 -2.90
CA LEU A 178 6.27 14.07 -1.74
C LEU A 178 4.86 14.15 -1.14
N PRO A 179 4.73 14.14 0.19
CA PRO A 179 3.44 14.32 0.85
C PRO A 179 2.92 15.75 0.65
N ARG A 180 1.59 15.92 0.75
CA ARG A 180 0.94 17.23 0.59
C ARG A 180 1.44 18.34 1.50
N ARG A 181 1.85 18.00 2.71
CA ARG A 181 2.43 18.96 3.66
C ARG A 181 3.76 19.55 3.16
N GLU A 182 4.44 18.91 2.21
CA GLU A 182 5.77 19.31 1.72
C GLU A 182 5.79 19.76 0.27
N TYR A 183 5.05 19.17 -0.67
CA TYR A 183 5.20 19.51 -2.10
C TYR A 183 4.89 20.98 -2.46
N THR A 184 4.15 21.70 -1.60
CA THR A 184 3.86 23.14 -1.76
C THR A 184 4.86 24.05 -1.05
N LYS A 185 5.67 23.50 -0.13
CA LYS A 185 6.55 24.26 0.78
C LYS A 185 8.03 23.98 0.56
N ARG A 186 8.36 22.81 0.03
CA ARG A 186 9.71 22.28 -0.15
C ARG A 186 10.02 22.16 -1.64
N LYS A 187 11.27 22.45 -2.01
CA LYS A 187 11.81 22.33 -3.38
C LYS A 187 13.23 21.74 -3.39
N ASP A 188 13.73 21.35 -2.22
CA ASP A 188 15.08 20.89 -1.94
C ASP A 188 15.25 19.37 -2.09
N TYR A 189 14.16 18.64 -2.34
CA TYR A 189 14.18 17.21 -2.67
C TYR A 189 12.94 16.84 -3.51
N ASN A 190 12.95 15.66 -4.16
CA ASN A 190 11.91 15.30 -5.14
C ASN A 190 11.41 13.85 -5.06
N VAL A 191 12.03 13.00 -4.24
CA VAL A 191 11.59 11.62 -4.00
C VAL A 191 11.65 11.34 -2.50
N MET A 192 10.68 10.60 -1.98
CA MET A 192 10.72 10.07 -0.63
C MET A 192 10.87 8.56 -0.69
N LEU A 193 12.01 8.04 -0.27
CA LEU A 193 12.20 6.61 -0.06
C LEU A 193 11.60 6.27 1.31
N ARG A 194 10.39 5.74 1.26
CA ARG A 194 9.48 5.61 2.39
C ARG A 194 9.67 4.25 3.05
N GLY A 195 10.14 4.21 4.29
CA GLY A 195 9.95 3.06 5.16
C GLY A 195 8.49 3.03 5.62
N ASN A 196 7.76 1.95 5.39
CA ASN A 196 6.40 1.80 5.89
C ASN A 196 6.38 0.59 6.81
N ARG A 197 6.04 0.81 8.08
CA ARG A 197 5.74 -0.24 9.04
C ARG A 197 4.30 -0.08 9.50
N GLN A 198 3.48 -1.08 9.21
CA GLN A 198 2.08 -1.14 9.63
C GLN A 198 1.96 -2.21 10.70
N GLU A 199 1.71 -1.78 11.93
CA GLU A 199 1.72 -2.64 13.11
C GLU A 199 0.36 -2.59 13.80
N LEU A 200 -0.20 -3.76 14.11
CA LEU A 200 -1.37 -3.84 14.96
C LEU A 200 -0.97 -3.65 16.42
N THR A 201 -1.83 -2.93 17.14
CA THR A 201 -1.63 -2.55 18.55
C THR A 201 -2.91 -2.87 19.33
N ASP A 202 -2.85 -2.76 20.66
CA ASP A 202 -4.01 -2.91 21.54
C ASP A 202 -5.07 -1.81 21.34
N TYR A 203 -4.66 -0.62 20.92
CA TYR A 203 -5.54 0.52 20.67
C TYR A 203 -6.04 0.65 19.23
N GLY A 204 -5.60 -0.21 18.31
CA GLY A 204 -5.88 -0.09 16.87
C GLY A 204 -4.65 -0.45 16.05
N TRP A 205 -4.11 0.47 15.27
CA TRP A 205 -2.87 0.23 14.52
C TRP A 205 -1.97 1.46 14.42
N LEU A 206 -0.71 1.23 14.08
CA LEU A 206 0.34 2.22 13.99
C LEU A 206 0.95 2.16 12.60
N HIS A 207 1.09 3.31 11.95
CA HIS A 207 1.88 3.48 10.74
C HIS A 207 3.14 4.28 11.07
N GLU A 208 4.21 3.56 11.40
CA GLU A 208 5.53 4.15 11.54
C GLU A 208 6.21 4.24 10.19
N GLN A 209 6.99 5.30 10.03
CA GLN A 209 7.68 5.58 8.78
C GLN A 209 9.09 6.07 9.06
N ASP A 210 10.06 5.38 8.49
CA ASP A 210 11.46 5.81 8.48
C ASP A 210 11.77 6.23 7.04
N ASN A 211 11.60 7.53 6.79
CA ASN A 211 11.65 8.12 5.47
C ASN A 211 13.04 8.69 5.20
N ASP A 212 13.54 8.48 3.98
CA ASP A 212 14.67 9.22 3.44
C ASP A 212 14.17 10.23 2.41
N LYS A 213 14.54 11.50 2.57
CA LYS A 213 14.27 12.59 1.62
C LYS A 213 15.40 12.61 0.60
N ILE A 214 15.09 12.29 -0.65
CA ILE A 214 16.06 12.04 -1.71
C ILE A 214 15.99 13.13 -2.78
N ILE A 215 17.17 13.59 -3.19
CA ILE A 215 17.38 14.40 -4.38
C ILE A 215 17.79 13.44 -5.50
N ARG A 216 16.86 13.19 -6.42
CA ARG A 216 17.07 12.32 -7.58
C ARG A 216 17.26 13.15 -8.85
N LYS A 217 18.33 12.86 -9.60
CA LYS A 217 18.60 13.46 -10.92
C LYS A 217 18.86 12.35 -11.93
N GLU A 218 18.56 12.63 -13.20
CA GLU A 218 18.72 11.64 -14.26
C GLU A 218 20.20 11.34 -14.49
N GLY A 219 20.58 10.06 -14.49
CA GLY A 219 21.97 9.63 -14.70
C GLY A 219 22.95 9.90 -13.56
N GLU A 220 22.47 10.43 -12.42
CA GLU A 220 23.27 10.66 -11.21
C GLU A 220 22.82 9.72 -10.09
N GLU A 221 23.69 9.49 -9.11
CA GLU A 221 23.32 8.77 -7.89
C GLU A 221 22.38 9.61 -7.02
N ASP A 222 21.47 8.93 -6.31
CA ASP A 222 20.56 9.56 -5.36
C ASP A 222 21.32 10.18 -4.19
N VAL A 223 21.01 11.44 -3.87
CA VAL A 223 21.58 12.15 -2.72
C VAL A 223 20.57 12.20 -1.58
N LEU A 224 20.98 11.73 -0.40
CA LEU A 224 20.20 11.85 0.83
C LEU A 224 20.26 13.28 1.36
N LEU A 225 19.11 13.95 1.42
CA LEU A 225 18.98 15.27 2.04
C LEU A 225 18.87 15.15 3.56
N ALA A 226 17.88 14.37 4.02
CA ALA A 226 17.58 14.19 5.43
C ALA A 226 16.72 12.94 5.63
N GLN A 227 16.77 12.39 6.85
CA GLN A 227 15.90 11.34 7.32
C GLN A 227 14.76 11.94 8.15
N GLU A 228 13.59 11.32 8.11
CA GLU A 228 12.40 11.77 8.82
C GLU A 228 11.68 10.57 9.45
N LYS A 229 11.36 10.69 10.75
CA LYS A 229 10.47 9.74 11.43
C LYS A 229 9.04 10.24 11.31
N GLY A 230 8.19 9.43 10.70
CA GLY A 230 6.74 9.54 10.74
C GLY A 230 6.16 8.58 11.78
N TYR A 231 5.20 9.05 12.56
CA TYR A 231 4.53 8.28 13.61
C TYR A 231 3.03 8.59 13.54
N ASN A 232 2.28 7.75 12.83
CA ASN A 232 0.83 7.95 12.66
C ASN A 232 0.05 6.91 13.44
N THR A 233 -0.71 7.35 14.45
CA THR A 233 -1.51 6.47 15.30
C THR A 233 -2.94 6.40 14.79
N TYR A 234 -3.49 5.20 14.67
CA TYR A 234 -4.89 4.96 14.37
C TYR A 234 -5.55 4.38 15.61
N LYS A 235 -6.06 5.26 16.48
CA LYS A 235 -6.74 4.85 17.71
C LYS A 235 -8.20 4.51 17.42
N LYS A 236 -8.55 3.24 17.56
CA LYS A 236 -9.89 2.74 17.26
C LYS A 236 -10.90 3.30 18.25
N ILE A 237 -12.04 3.71 17.72
CA ILE A 237 -13.17 4.28 18.45
C ILE A 237 -14.46 3.65 17.92
N ASP A 238 -15.59 3.98 18.55
CA ASP A 238 -16.89 3.48 18.10
C ASP A 238 -17.20 3.91 16.66
N ASP A 239 -17.62 2.96 15.84
CA ASP A 239 -17.89 3.19 14.41
C ASP A 239 -18.96 4.26 14.17
N SER A 240 -19.91 4.45 15.11
CA SER A 240 -20.95 5.48 15.02
C SER A 240 -20.37 6.89 14.93
N ARG A 241 -19.17 7.14 15.45
CA ARG A 241 -18.48 8.43 15.31
C ARG A 241 -18.17 8.75 13.85
N CYS A 242 -17.94 7.74 13.02
CA CYS A 242 -17.69 7.88 11.59
C CYS A 242 -18.96 7.74 10.72
N LYS A 243 -20.17 7.87 11.31
CA LYS A 243 -21.43 7.69 10.58
C LYS A 243 -21.53 8.55 9.31
N LEU A 244 -21.07 9.80 9.36
CA LEU A 244 -21.06 10.69 8.19
C LEU A 244 -20.25 10.11 7.02
N ALA A 245 -19.06 9.58 7.28
CA ALA A 245 -18.22 8.95 6.26
C ALA A 245 -18.84 7.66 5.72
N GLN A 246 -19.47 6.86 6.59
CA GLN A 246 -20.17 5.64 6.17
C GLN A 246 -21.34 5.94 5.24
N ASP A 247 -22.16 6.94 5.57
CA ASP A 247 -23.32 7.31 4.76
C ASP A 247 -22.89 7.93 3.43
N TRP A 248 -21.86 8.81 3.45
CA TRP A 248 -21.25 9.31 2.22
C TRP A 248 -20.73 8.19 1.31
N TRP A 249 -20.08 7.16 1.87
CA TRP A 249 -19.61 6.02 1.08
C TRP A 249 -20.76 5.24 0.43
N LYS A 250 -21.87 5.02 1.15
CA LYS A 250 -23.06 4.34 0.60
C LYS A 250 -23.61 5.08 -0.62
N GLU A 251 -23.57 6.41 -0.59
CA GLU A 251 -24.03 7.26 -1.69
C GLU A 251 -23.04 7.31 -2.85
N ASN A 252 -21.73 7.29 -2.59
CA ASN A 252 -20.71 7.59 -3.60
C ASN A 252 -19.96 6.35 -4.14
N ASN A 253 -20.13 5.16 -3.54
CA ASN A 253 -19.32 3.99 -3.91
C ASN A 253 -19.45 3.58 -5.39
N LYS A 254 -20.61 3.80 -6.02
CA LYS A 254 -20.86 3.45 -7.43
C LYS A 254 -20.02 4.29 -8.39
N LEU A 255 -19.94 5.61 -8.17
CA LEU A 255 -19.02 6.47 -8.91
C LEU A 255 -17.57 5.98 -8.74
N TRP A 256 -17.13 5.73 -7.50
CA TRP A 256 -15.76 5.32 -7.25
C TRP A 256 -15.44 3.92 -7.77
N GLU A 257 -16.42 3.05 -7.91
CA GLU A 257 -16.27 1.78 -8.63
C GLU A 257 -15.93 2.02 -10.10
N LYS A 258 -16.67 2.89 -10.79
CA LYS A 258 -16.37 3.27 -12.19
C LYS A 258 -14.98 3.89 -12.31
N VAL A 259 -14.61 4.78 -11.39
CA VAL A 259 -13.25 5.38 -11.33
C VAL A 259 -12.17 4.31 -11.20
N ARG A 260 -12.35 3.35 -10.28
CA ARG A 260 -11.39 2.22 -10.12
C ARG A 260 -11.32 1.35 -11.36
N THR A 261 -12.43 1.13 -12.06
CA THR A 261 -12.45 0.37 -13.33
C THR A 261 -11.58 1.06 -14.38
N VAL A 262 -11.78 2.36 -14.62
CA VAL A 262 -10.97 3.12 -15.60
C VAL A 262 -9.48 3.13 -15.23
N TRP A 263 -9.17 3.29 -13.94
CA TRP A 263 -7.79 3.19 -13.46
C TRP A 263 -7.18 1.79 -13.64
N THR A 264 -7.98 0.73 -13.52
CA THR A 264 -7.51 -0.65 -13.71
C THR A 264 -6.98 -0.86 -15.13
N ASP A 265 -7.64 -0.27 -16.13
CA ASP A 265 -7.17 -0.30 -17.52
C ASP A 265 -5.82 0.39 -17.67
N VAL A 266 -5.64 1.53 -17.00
CA VAL A 266 -4.35 2.24 -16.94
C VAL A 266 -3.27 1.40 -16.27
N TYR A 267 -3.59 0.68 -15.19
CA TYR A 267 -2.63 -0.15 -14.46
C TYR A 267 -2.24 -1.44 -15.19
N ASN A 268 -3.05 -1.88 -16.15
CA ASN A 268 -2.76 -3.03 -17.01
C ASN A 268 -1.82 -2.66 -18.17
N ARG A 269 -0.77 -1.88 -17.88
CA ARG A 269 0.24 -1.44 -18.86
C ARG A 269 1.62 -2.03 -18.58
N LYS A 270 2.52 -1.91 -19.55
CA LYS A 270 3.97 -2.13 -19.39
C LYS A 270 4.71 -0.80 -19.56
N GLY A 271 5.92 -0.70 -19.02
CA GLY A 271 6.75 0.49 -19.16
C GLY A 271 6.51 1.51 -18.06
N SER A 272 6.16 2.75 -18.41
CA SER A 272 5.98 3.84 -17.46
C SER A 272 4.60 4.48 -17.56
N LEU A 273 4.26 5.26 -16.54
CA LEU A 273 3.15 6.20 -16.54
C LEU A 273 3.69 7.53 -16.07
N THR A 274 3.51 8.58 -16.87
CA THR A 274 3.82 9.95 -16.52
C THR A 274 2.53 10.74 -16.56
N MET A 275 2.27 11.50 -15.50
CA MET A 275 1.08 12.32 -15.40
C MET A 275 1.40 13.80 -15.29
N GLN A 276 0.61 14.63 -15.94
CA GLN A 276 0.62 16.06 -15.71
C GLN A 276 0.25 16.36 -14.25
N LYS A 277 0.89 17.36 -13.63
CA LYS A 277 0.53 17.79 -12.28
C LYS A 277 -0.82 18.53 -12.24
N ALA A 278 -1.18 19.17 -13.36
CA ALA A 278 -2.42 19.92 -13.51
C ALA A 278 -2.83 20.00 -14.98
N VAL A 279 -4.14 20.02 -15.22
CA VAL A 279 -4.79 20.39 -16.49
C VAL A 279 -5.72 21.55 -16.18
N ASP A 280 -5.73 22.59 -17.01
CA ASP A 280 -6.48 23.83 -16.76
C ASP A 280 -6.19 24.46 -15.37
N LYS A 281 -4.91 24.40 -14.96
CA LYS A 281 -4.41 24.86 -13.64
C LYS A 281 -5.01 24.14 -12.44
N GLN A 282 -5.71 23.02 -12.64
CA GLN A 282 -6.31 22.22 -11.59
C GLN A 282 -5.72 20.79 -11.55
N PRO A 283 -5.44 20.24 -10.35
CA PRO A 283 -5.03 18.84 -10.19
C PRO A 283 -6.19 17.89 -10.50
N LEU A 284 -5.89 16.62 -10.80
CA LEU A 284 -6.87 15.63 -11.26
C LEU A 284 -8.10 15.52 -10.33
N PHE A 285 -7.91 15.45 -9.02
CA PHE A 285 -9.02 15.32 -8.08
C PHE A 285 -10.05 16.45 -8.13
N MET A 286 -9.66 17.67 -8.52
CA MET A 286 -10.58 18.79 -8.66
C MET A 286 -11.53 18.58 -9.84
N HIS A 287 -11.07 17.94 -10.92
CA HIS A 287 -11.90 17.58 -12.06
C HIS A 287 -12.92 16.49 -11.71
N PHE A 288 -12.67 15.70 -10.67
CA PHE A 288 -13.63 14.69 -10.21
C PHE A 288 -14.78 15.28 -9.40
N TYR A 289 -14.70 16.54 -8.94
CA TYR A 289 -15.80 17.19 -8.23
C TYR A 289 -17.03 17.46 -9.10
N SER A 290 -16.89 17.46 -10.43
CA SER A 290 -18.02 17.55 -11.34
C SER A 290 -18.65 16.18 -11.66
N LEU A 291 -18.09 15.08 -11.16
CA LEU A 291 -18.60 13.74 -11.40
C LEU A 291 -19.62 13.34 -10.34
N ASP A 292 -20.58 12.52 -10.75
CA ASP A 292 -21.58 11.92 -9.87
C ASP A 292 -21.89 10.48 -10.30
N ASN A 293 -22.86 9.83 -9.63
CA ASN A 293 -23.21 8.45 -9.96
C ASN A 293 -23.76 8.24 -11.37
N SER A 294 -24.26 9.29 -12.04
CA SER A 294 -24.74 9.26 -13.42
C SER A 294 -23.60 9.32 -14.44
N SER A 295 -22.43 9.86 -14.07
CA SER A 295 -21.25 9.93 -14.94
C SER A 295 -20.86 8.54 -15.47
N SER A 296 -20.55 8.47 -16.77
CA SER A 296 -20.14 7.23 -17.43
C SER A 296 -18.66 6.95 -17.21
N THR A 297 -18.22 5.72 -17.51
CA THR A 297 -16.80 5.38 -17.55
C THR A 297 -16.05 6.19 -18.61
N ASP A 298 -16.71 6.55 -19.71
CA ASP A 298 -16.12 7.34 -20.79
C ASP A 298 -15.87 8.79 -20.37
N ASP A 299 -16.78 9.39 -19.59
CA ASP A 299 -16.60 10.72 -19.01
C ASP A 299 -15.37 10.74 -18.08
N ILE A 300 -15.26 9.75 -17.20
CA ILE A 300 -14.14 9.58 -16.27
C ILE A 300 -12.84 9.36 -17.05
N LYS A 301 -12.86 8.50 -18.06
CA LYS A 301 -11.72 8.19 -18.90
C LYS A 301 -11.23 9.43 -19.65
N SER A 302 -12.14 10.22 -20.22
CA SER A 302 -11.82 11.49 -20.89
C SER A 302 -11.09 12.47 -19.97
N ILE A 303 -11.44 12.51 -18.69
CA ILE A 303 -10.72 13.32 -17.69
C ILE A 303 -9.33 12.74 -17.44
N ILE A 304 -9.23 11.45 -17.12
CA ILE A 304 -7.95 10.79 -16.78
C ILE A 304 -6.96 10.87 -17.94
N ASP A 305 -7.41 10.61 -19.18
CA ASP A 305 -6.57 10.61 -20.38
C ASP A 305 -5.89 11.97 -20.60
N LYS A 306 -6.53 13.09 -20.26
CA LYS A 306 -5.91 14.42 -20.35
C LYS A 306 -4.69 14.57 -19.46
N PHE A 307 -4.64 13.85 -18.35
CA PHE A 307 -3.53 13.89 -17.40
C PHE A 307 -2.40 12.93 -17.79
N ILE A 308 -2.68 11.87 -18.54
CA ILE A 308 -1.69 10.89 -18.94
C ILE A 308 -0.87 11.44 -20.11
N VAL A 309 0.47 11.45 -19.95
CA VAL A 309 1.40 11.94 -20.97
C VAL A 309 1.87 10.80 -21.88
N ASN A 310 1.95 9.57 -21.35
CA ASN A 310 2.41 8.38 -22.07
C ASN A 310 1.74 7.07 -21.67
#